data_AF-A0A9Q0WR08-F1
#
_entry.id   AF-A0A9Q0WR08-F1
#
_cell.length_a   1.000
_cell.length_b   1.000
_cell.length_c   1.000
_cell.angle_alpha   90.00
_cell.angle_beta   90.00
_cell.angle_gamma   90.00
#
_symmetry.space_group_name_H-M   'P 1'
#
loop_
_entity.id
_entity.type
_entity.pdbx_description
1 polymer ?
#
loop_
_entity_poly.entity_id
_entity_poly.type
_entity_poly.pdbx_seq_one_letter_code
_entity_poly.pdbx_strand_id
1 'polypeptide(L)'
;MDKTLQEIALTQLRKSVQKLGSSTELKFSSLSSLFFWFAKVWDPTLMRFLIARSMDPAKAEKMFIEWQKWRTSPVPNGSIPDSEVEDALGPRKIFLHGLSKDGYPVLLVKANRHFFCWVFRNFIGNMIIS
;
A
#
# COMPACT_ATOMS: atom_id res chain seq x y z
N MET A 1 21.38 -4.79 -10.33
CA MET A 1 20.36 -5.67 -9.73
C MET A 1 19.79 -6.53 -10.85
N ASP A 2 19.79 -7.85 -10.69
CA ASP A 2 19.39 -8.78 -11.75
C ASP A 2 17.87 -8.74 -11.94
N LYS A 3 17.44 -8.36 -13.15
CA LYS A 3 16.02 -8.27 -13.52
C LYS A 3 15.32 -9.63 -13.41
N THR A 4 16.04 -10.72 -13.63
CA THR A 4 15.49 -12.07 -13.58
C THR A 4 15.09 -12.48 -12.15
N LEU A 5 15.93 -12.15 -11.17
CA LEU A 5 15.64 -12.39 -9.75
C LEU A 5 14.42 -11.60 -9.28
N GLN A 6 14.22 -10.39 -9.79
CA GLN A 6 13.04 -9.58 -9.48
C GLN A 6 11.75 -10.21 -10.01
N GLU A 7 11.76 -10.67 -11.26
CA GLU A 7 10.61 -11.32 -11.89
C GLU A 7 10.25 -12.64 -11.19
N ILE A 8 11.26 -13.41 -10.78
CA ILE A 8 11.05 -14.66 -10.02
C ILE A 8 10.41 -14.36 -8.66
N ALA A 9 10.96 -13.41 -7.90
CA ALA A 9 10.43 -13.03 -6.60
C ALA A 9 9.01 -12.46 -6.68
N LEU A 10 8.73 -11.63 -7.70
CA LEU A 10 7.41 -11.08 -7.98
C LEU A 10 6.40 -12.19 -8.32
N THR A 11 6.80 -13.15 -9.15
CA THR A 11 5.96 -14.30 -9.52
C THR A 11 5.66 -15.18 -8.32
N GLN A 12 6.64 -15.42 -7.45
CA GLN A 12 6.45 -16.19 -6.21
C GLN A 12 5.47 -15.50 -5.26
N LEU A 13 5.65 -14.20 -5.00
CA LEU A 13 4.76 -13.41 -4.16
C LEU A 13 3.35 -13.33 -4.73
N ARG A 14 3.21 -13.17 -6.06
CA ARG A 14 1.90 -13.15 -6.71
C ARG A 14 1.16 -14.47 -6.53
N LYS A 15 1.84 -15.60 -6.66
CA LYS A 15 1.25 -16.93 -6.43
C LYS A 15 0.81 -17.12 -4.99
N SER A 16 1.61 -16.68 -4.01
CA SER A 16 1.23 -16.81 -2.60
C SER A 16 0.04 -15.92 -2.25
N VAL A 17 0.03 -14.67 -2.72
CA VAL A 17 -1.10 -13.74 -2.56
C VAL A 17 -2.37 -14.25 -3.25
N GLN A 18 -2.28 -14.79 -4.47
CA GLN A 18 -3.43 -15.36 -5.17
C GLN A 18 -3.98 -16.59 -4.45
N LYS A 19 -3.12 -17.44 -3.87
CA LYS A 19 -3.54 -18.57 -3.04
C LYS A 19 -4.30 -18.09 -1.79
N LEU A 20 -3.84 -17.02 -1.15
CA LEU A 20 -4.53 -16.40 -0.02
C LEU A 20 -5.89 -15.81 -0.43
N GLY A 21 -5.94 -15.08 -1.53
CA GLY A 21 -7.17 -14.50 -2.08
C GLY A 21 -8.17 -15.53 -2.61
N SER A 22 -7.73 -16.71 -3.05
CA SER A 22 -8.63 -17.80 -3.46
C SER A 22 -9.41 -18.41 -2.28
N SER A 23 -8.96 -18.18 -1.04
CA SER A 23 -9.67 -18.58 0.17
C SER A 23 -10.72 -17.54 0.62
N THR A 24 -10.74 -16.35 0.00
CA THR A 24 -11.69 -15.27 0.30
C THR A 24 -12.33 -14.87 -1.03
N GLU A 25 -13.45 -15.51 -1.36
CA GLU A 25 -14.13 -15.47 -2.66
C GLU A 25 -13.91 -14.20 -3.52
N LEU A 26 -13.03 -14.31 -4.52
CA LEU A 26 -13.13 -13.51 -5.74
C LEU A 26 -12.83 -14.42 -6.93
N LYS A 27 -13.90 -14.98 -7.50
CA LYS A 27 -13.86 -15.77 -8.75
C LYS A 27 -13.53 -14.86 -9.92
N PHE A 28 -12.24 -14.63 -10.18
CA PHE A 28 -11.76 -13.86 -11.33
C PHE A 28 -11.36 -14.77 -12.49
N SER A 29 -12.28 -15.65 -12.93
CA SER A 29 -11.98 -16.63 -13.99
C SER A 29 -12.41 -16.19 -15.40
N SER A 30 -13.17 -15.10 -15.56
CA SER A 30 -13.81 -14.76 -16.85
C SER A 30 -13.38 -13.43 -17.50
N LEU A 31 -12.51 -12.63 -16.88
CA LEU A 31 -12.18 -11.30 -17.40
C LEU A 31 -10.68 -11.16 -17.64
N SER A 32 -10.18 -11.78 -18.72
CA SER A 32 -8.78 -11.66 -19.16
C SER A 32 -8.31 -10.21 -19.29
N SER A 33 -9.20 -9.31 -19.70
CA SER A 33 -8.94 -7.86 -19.84
C SER A 33 -8.83 -7.14 -18.48
N LEU A 34 -9.73 -7.43 -17.53
CA LEU A 34 -9.58 -6.89 -16.18
C LEU A 34 -8.42 -7.54 -15.44
N PHE A 35 -8.12 -8.82 -15.67
CA PHE A 35 -6.95 -9.48 -15.09
C PHE A 35 -5.65 -8.82 -15.54
N PHE A 36 -5.58 -8.39 -16.80
CA PHE A 36 -4.45 -7.62 -17.32
C PHE A 36 -4.35 -6.24 -16.66
N TRP A 37 -5.46 -5.53 -16.47
CA TRP A 37 -5.47 -4.24 -15.78
C TRP A 37 -5.13 -4.36 -14.30
N PHE A 38 -5.67 -5.40 -13.65
CA PHE A 38 -5.40 -5.74 -12.27
C PHE A 38 -3.93 -6.09 -12.07
N ALA A 39 -3.36 -6.95 -12.93
CA ALA A 39 -1.93 -7.25 -12.95
C ALA A 39 -1.08 -5.97 -13.06
N LYS A 40 -1.42 -5.10 -14.00
CA LYS A 40 -0.67 -3.86 -14.27
C LYS A 40 -0.64 -2.89 -13.09
N VAL A 41 -1.71 -2.82 -12.29
CA VAL A 41 -1.77 -1.96 -11.09
C VAL A 41 -1.21 -2.67 -9.85
N TRP A 42 -1.37 -3.99 -9.78
CA TRP A 42 -1.01 -4.79 -8.62
C TRP A 42 0.48 -5.15 -8.58
N ASP A 43 1.11 -5.36 -9.73
CA ASP A 43 2.54 -5.72 -9.81
C ASP A 43 3.46 -4.62 -9.24
N PRO A 44 3.26 -3.32 -9.53
CA PRO A 44 3.98 -2.25 -8.86
C PRO A 44 3.74 -2.20 -7.35
N THR A 45 2.55 -2.59 -6.90
CA THR A 45 2.20 -2.61 -5.47
C THR A 45 2.94 -3.74 -4.75
N LEU A 46 2.94 -4.97 -5.28
CA LEU A 46 3.70 -6.09 -4.73
C LEU A 46 5.21 -5.85 -4.76
N MET A 47 5.70 -5.17 -5.80
CA MET A 47 7.11 -4.80 -5.90
C MET A 47 7.54 -3.89 -4.74
N ARG A 48 6.67 -3.00 -4.23
CA ARG A 48 6.99 -2.17 -3.04
C ARG A 48 7.25 -3.03 -1.80
N PHE A 49 6.43 -4.05 -1.57
CA PHE A 49 6.62 -4.98 -0.45
C PHE A 49 7.91 -5.80 -0.61
N LEU A 50 8.24 -6.22 -1.84
CA LEU A 50 9.50 -6.90 -2.11
C LEU A 50 10.70 -5.99 -1.85
N ILE A 51 10.70 -4.76 -2.37
CA ILE A 51 11.77 -3.79 -2.15
C ILE A 51 11.94 -3.50 -0.65
N ALA A 52 10.85 -3.26 0.08
CA ALA A 52 10.86 -3.01 1.52
C ALA A 52 11.41 -4.19 2.35
N ARG A 53 11.38 -5.41 1.80
CA ARG A 53 11.86 -6.64 2.45
C ARG A 53 13.07 -7.25 1.74
N SER A 54 13.86 -6.42 1.06
CA SER A 54 15.11 -6.84 0.42
C SER A 54 14.95 -7.99 -0.58
N MET A 55 13.84 -7.96 -1.34
CA MET A 55 13.43 -8.96 -2.33
C MET A 55 13.15 -10.37 -1.77
N ASP A 56 12.86 -10.49 -0.47
CA ASP A 56 12.47 -11.74 0.18
C ASP A 56 10.95 -11.98 0.06
N PRO A 57 10.48 -12.96 -0.75
CA PRO A 57 9.05 -13.16 -1.00
C PRO A 57 8.27 -13.57 0.25
N ALA A 58 8.87 -14.34 1.16
CA ALA A 58 8.20 -14.81 2.37
C ALA A 58 7.98 -13.67 3.38
N LYS A 59 8.97 -12.79 3.53
CA LYS A 59 8.83 -11.59 4.36
C LYS A 59 7.87 -10.58 3.75
N ALA A 60 7.90 -10.42 2.42
CA ALA A 60 6.98 -9.54 1.71
C ALA A 60 5.53 -10.02 1.83
N GLU A 61 5.28 -11.33 1.73
CA GLU A 61 3.96 -11.93 1.93
C GLU A 61 3.42 -11.65 3.33
N LYS A 62 4.22 -11.89 4.38
CA LYS A 62 3.80 -11.62 5.75
C LYS A 62 3.41 -10.15 5.95
N MET A 63 4.23 -9.23 5.44
CA MET A 63 3.95 -7.79 5.51
C MET A 63 2.71 -7.41 4.70
N PHE A 64 2.49 -8.04 3.55
CA PHE A 64 1.30 -7.82 2.72
C PHE A 64 0.01 -8.24 3.45
N ILE A 65 0.02 -9.38 4.14
CA ILE A 65 -1.12 -9.84 4.96
C ILE A 65 -1.40 -8.86 6.10
N GLU A 66 -0.37 -8.42 6.81
CA GLU A 66 -0.50 -7.42 7.88
C GLU A 66 -1.07 -6.10 7.33
N TRP A 67 -0.60 -5.66 6.16
CA TRP A 67 -1.11 -4.48 5.47
C TRP A 67 -2.58 -4.63 5.07
N GLN A 68 -3.01 -5.78 4.53
CA GLN A 68 -4.41 -6.02 4.20
C GLN A 68 -5.30 -5.98 5.44
N LYS A 69 -4.89 -6.64 6.54
CA LYS A 69 -5.60 -6.59 7.83
C LYS A 69 -5.70 -5.17 8.37
N TRP A 70 -4.62 -4.40 8.27
CA TRP A 70 -4.62 -2.99 8.64
C TRP A 70 -5.51 -2.15 7.72
N ARG A 71 -5.71 -2.49 6.45
CA ARG A 71 -6.62 -1.77 5.56
C ARG A 71 -8.10 -2.08 5.81
N THR A 72 -8.43 -3.30 6.22
CA THR A 72 -9.80 -3.71 6.50
C THR A 72 -10.30 -3.25 7.87
N SER A 73 -9.40 -3.04 8.84
CA SER A 73 -9.78 -2.62 10.20
C SER A 73 -10.32 -1.18 10.34
N PRO A 74 -9.74 -0.13 9.71
CA PRO A 74 -10.19 1.25 9.83
C PRO A 74 -11.10 1.71 8.68
N VAL A 75 -11.35 0.89 7.66
CA VAL A 75 -12.17 1.26 6.48
C VAL A 75 -13.24 0.18 6.20
N PRO A 76 -14.28 0.07 7.05
CA PRO A 76 -15.31 -0.96 6.90
C PRO A 76 -16.08 -0.87 5.57
N ASN A 77 -16.17 0.33 4.97
CA ASN A 77 -16.87 0.57 3.70
C ASN A 77 -15.94 0.60 2.48
N GLY A 78 -14.68 0.18 2.62
CA GLY A 78 -13.69 0.11 1.52
C GLY A 78 -13.14 1.47 1.02
N SER A 79 -13.77 2.59 1.40
CA SER A 79 -13.28 3.94 1.19
C SER A 79 -13.53 4.82 2.42
N ILE A 80 -12.69 5.84 2.61
CA ILE A 80 -12.89 6.88 3.61
C ILE A 80 -13.42 8.09 2.84
N PRO A 81 -14.65 8.56 3.10
CA PRO A 81 -15.17 9.74 2.42
C PRO A 81 -14.40 10.99 2.84
N ASP A 82 -14.26 11.95 1.92
CA ASP A 82 -13.51 13.19 2.17
C ASP A 82 -14.05 13.96 3.39
N SER A 83 -15.36 13.88 3.65
CA SER A 83 -16.01 14.48 4.82
C SER A 83 -15.49 13.94 6.16
N GLU A 84 -15.04 12.68 6.23
CA GLU A 84 -14.48 12.09 7.46
C GLU A 84 -13.03 12.54 7.73
N VAL A 85 -12.36 13.10 6.73
CA VAL A 85 -10.97 13.56 6.82
C VAL A 85 -10.83 15.07 6.65
N GLU A 86 -11.93 15.83 6.54
CA GLU A 86 -11.89 17.30 6.45
C GLU A 86 -11.14 17.93 7.62
N ASP A 87 -11.38 17.50 8.85
CA ASP A 87 -10.66 18.01 10.03
C ASP A 87 -9.17 17.59 10.04
N ALA A 88 -8.84 16.49 9.36
CA ALA A 88 -7.46 16.02 9.21
C ALA A 88 -6.71 16.74 8.08
N LEU A 89 -7.38 17.09 6.98
CA LEU A 89 -6.81 17.69 5.77
C LEU A 89 -6.89 19.22 5.77
N GLY A 90 -7.96 19.79 6.33
CA GLY A 90 -8.25 21.22 6.42
C GLY A 90 -7.13 22.07 7.01
N PRO A 91 -6.42 21.62 8.08
CA PRO A 91 -5.27 22.34 8.62
C PRO A 91 -4.06 22.45 7.68
N ARG A 92 -4.06 21.74 6.54
CA ARG A 92 -2.94 21.66 5.58
C ARG A 92 -1.63 21.44 6.32
N LYS A 93 -1.57 20.32 7.05
CA LYS A 93 -0.43 19.95 7.90
C LYS A 93 0.57 19.04 7.19
N ILE A 94 0.22 18.47 6.05
CA ILE A 94 1.10 17.60 5.25
C ILE A 94 1.22 18.20 3.85
N PHE A 95 2.45 18.32 3.34
CA PHE A 95 2.73 18.79 1.98
C PHE A 95 3.72 17.83 1.30
N LEU A 96 3.41 17.40 0.09
CA LEU A 96 4.38 16.72 -0.77
C LEU A 96 5.14 17.78 -1.56
N HIS A 97 6.39 18.07 -1.16
CA HIS A 97 7.14 19.19 -1.71
C HIS A 97 7.88 18.85 -3.01
N GLY A 98 8.10 17.56 -3.28
CA GLY A 98 8.83 17.08 -4.45
C GLY A 98 9.76 15.92 -4.10
N LEU A 99 10.82 15.74 -4.89
CA LEU A 99 11.85 14.73 -4.65
C LEU A 99 13.10 15.37 -4.02
N SER A 100 13.80 14.60 -3.19
CA SER A 100 15.13 14.94 -2.69
C SER A 100 16.17 14.84 -3.82
N LYS A 101 17.40 15.27 -3.54
CA LYS A 101 18.53 15.14 -4.49
C LYS A 101 18.75 13.69 -4.95
N ASP A 102 18.42 12.74 -4.09
CA ASP A 102 18.57 11.30 -4.34
C ASP A 102 17.29 10.66 -4.91
N GLY A 103 16.27 11.46 -5.25
CA GLY A 103 15.03 10.99 -5.86
C GLY A 103 13.97 10.47 -4.89
N TYR A 104 14.14 10.67 -3.57
CA TYR A 104 13.14 10.23 -2.58
C TYR A 104 12.05 11.27 -2.37
N PRO A 105 10.77 10.89 -2.25
CA PRO A 105 9.69 11.84 -2.00
C PRO A 105 9.87 12.55 -0.65
N VAL A 106 9.76 13.87 -0.65
CA VAL A 106 9.90 14.73 0.54
C VAL A 106 8.53 15.15 1.03
N LEU A 107 8.17 14.63 2.21
CA LEU A 107 6.96 14.99 2.94
C LEU A 107 7.29 16.03 4.01
N LEU A 108 6.67 17.21 3.93
CA LEU A 108 6.76 18.24 4.95
C LEU A 108 5.55 18.15 5.88
N VAL A 109 5.80 17.98 7.18
CA VAL A 109 4.75 17.91 8.20
C VAL A 109 4.83 19.13 9.13
N LYS A 110 3.81 19.98 9.11
CA LYS A 110 3.65 21.10 10.06
C LYS A 110 2.99 20.59 11.34
N ALA A 111 3.80 20.08 12.26
CA ALA A 111 3.33 19.51 13.52
C ALA A 111 2.54 20.50 14.39
N ASN A 112 2.88 21.80 14.34
CA ASN A 112 2.16 22.84 15.07
C ASN A 112 0.73 23.12 14.56
N ARG A 113 0.35 22.55 13.41
CA ARG A 113 -1.03 22.57 12.88
C ARG A 113 -1.76 21.26 13.15
N HIS A 114 -1.17 20.37 13.96
CA HIS A 114 -1.80 19.12 14.33
C HIS A 114 -2.86 19.38 15.40
N PHE A 115 -4.13 19.27 14.99
CA PHE A 115 -5.24 19.11 15.92
C PHE A 115 -5.43 17.61 16.20
N PHE A 116 -5.62 17.27 17.48
CA PHE A 116 -5.78 15.88 17.91
C PHE A 116 -7.14 15.36 17.43
N CYS A 117 -7.13 14.47 16.44
CA CYS A 117 -8.31 13.77 15.95
C CYS A 117 -8.01 12.26 15.93
N TRP A 118 -8.95 11.45 16.41
CA TRP A 118 -8.80 10.01 16.60
C TRP A 118 -8.43 9.27 15.29
N VAL A 119 -8.90 9.77 14.15
CA VAL A 119 -8.60 9.26 12.80
C VAL A 119 -7.12 9.38 12.43
N PHE A 120 -6.42 10.41 12.92
CA PHE A 120 -5.06 10.73 12.48
C PHE A 120 -3.97 9.81 13.08
N ARG A 121 -4.22 9.23 14.27
CA ARG A 121 -3.25 8.37 14.97
C ARG A 121 -2.94 7.09 14.20
N ASN A 122 -3.92 6.56 13.48
CA ASN A 122 -3.79 5.30 12.75
C ASN A 122 -3.23 5.49 11.33
N PHE A 123 -3.29 6.69 10.76
CA PHE A 123 -2.95 6.95 9.36
C PHE A 123 -1.46 7.21 9.12
N ILE A 124 -0.80 8.04 9.96
CA ILE A 124 0.60 8.42 9.71
C ILE A 124 1.61 7.31 10.04
N GLY A 125 1.39 6.54 11.09
CA GLY A 125 2.37 5.54 11.56
C GLY A 125 2.70 4.46 10.53
N ASN A 126 1.73 4.10 9.68
CA ASN A 126 1.88 3.00 8.72
C ASN A 126 1.99 3.47 7.26
N MET A 127 1.70 4.74 6.95
CA MET A 127 1.80 5.29 5.58
C MET A 127 3.25 5.52 5.13
N ILE A 128 4.21 5.62 6.07
CA ILE A 128 5.62 5.91 5.76
C ILE A 128 6.42 4.64 5.38
N ILE A 129 5.86 3.44 5.58
CA ILE A 129 6.56 2.16 5.34
C ILE A 129 5.88 1.32 4.22
N SER A 130 4.98 1.90 3.41
CA SER A 130 4.32 1.20 2.28
C SER A 130 4.61 1.85 0.93
#